data_AF-A0A4R9VDJ2-F1
#
_entry.id   AF-A0A4R9VDJ2-F1
#
_cell.length_a   1.000
_cell.length_b   1.000
_cell.length_c   1.000
_cell.angle_alpha   90.00
_cell.angle_beta   90.00
_cell.angle_gamma   90.00
#
_symmetry.space_group_name_H-M   'P 1'
#
loop_
_entity.id
_entity.type
_entity.pdbx_description
1 polymer ?
#
loop_
_entity_poly.entity_id
_entity_poly.type
_entity_poly.pdbx_seq_one_letter_code
_entity_poly.pdbx_strand_id
1 'polypeptide(L)'
;FIKHKSGNIISIGTNLYQNPVVPYHEYTTAKSSLIGFTRNIAAELGQYGIKANVVSGGLLKTTDASAATSDEVFDLIEQTTPLHKVTTPQDVANMVAFLVSDQAN
;
A
#
# COMPACT_ATOMS: atom_id res chain seq x y z
N PHE A 1 -13.84 7.79 15.57
CA PHE A 1 -13.53 6.35 15.60
C PHE A 1 -13.78 5.74 16.97
N ILE A 2 -13.04 6.11 18.03
CA ILE A 2 -13.18 5.47 19.37
C ILE A 2 -14.61 5.50 19.93
N LYS A 3 -15.31 6.65 19.84
CA LYS A 3 -16.71 6.77 20.27
C LYS A 3 -17.68 5.83 19.54
N HIS A 4 -17.37 5.48 18.28
CA HIS A 4 -18.19 4.59 17.45
C HIS A 4 -17.82 3.11 17.61
N LYS A 5 -16.72 2.78 18.32
CA LYS A 5 -16.21 1.42 18.53
C LYS A 5 -16.09 0.56 17.26
N SER A 6 -15.81 1.24 16.14
CA SER A 6 -15.63 0.62 14.83
C SER A 6 -14.89 1.60 13.92
N GLY A 7 -14.03 1.07 13.05
CA GLY A 7 -13.33 1.85 12.05
C GLY A 7 -12.22 1.08 11.35
N ASN A 8 -11.79 1.61 10.20
CA ASN A 8 -10.66 1.10 9.44
C ASN A 8 -9.69 2.25 9.14
N ILE A 9 -8.40 2.02 9.38
CA ILE A 9 -7.31 2.92 9.02
C ILE A 9 -6.43 2.20 8.01
N ILE A 10 -6.32 2.74 6.80
CA ILE A 10 -5.51 2.15 5.74
C ILE A 10 -4.41 3.13 5.34
N SER A 11 -3.17 2.76 5.59
CA SER A 11 -1.99 3.49 5.12
C SER A 11 -1.56 2.98 3.74
N ILE A 12 -1.15 3.88 2.85
CA ILE A 12 -0.60 3.50 1.54
C ILE A 12 0.93 3.48 1.60
N GLY A 13 1.49 2.28 1.63
CA GLY A 13 2.92 2.00 1.67
C GLY A 13 3.56 1.99 0.27
N THR A 14 4.66 1.24 0.14
CA THR A 14 5.43 1.08 -1.10
C THR A 14 6.18 -0.25 -1.06
N ASN A 15 6.37 -0.88 -2.21
CA ASN A 15 7.27 -2.04 -2.33
C ASN A 15 8.76 -1.66 -2.20
N LEU A 16 9.10 -0.38 -2.37
CA LEU A 16 10.49 0.11 -2.33
C LEU A 16 11.13 -0.04 -0.95
N TYR A 17 10.35 -0.21 0.11
CA TYR A 17 10.89 -0.57 1.42
C TYR A 17 11.48 -1.99 1.41
N GLN A 18 10.81 -2.95 0.77
CA GLN A 18 11.29 -4.33 0.65
C GLN A 18 12.36 -4.46 -0.44
N ASN A 19 12.17 -3.78 -1.57
CA ASN A 19 13.01 -3.87 -2.76
C ASN A 19 13.36 -2.46 -3.29
N PRO A 20 14.36 -1.77 -2.69
CA PRO A 20 14.73 -0.42 -3.07
C PRO A 20 15.54 -0.41 -4.38
N VAL A 21 14.84 -0.30 -5.52
CA VAL A 21 15.48 -0.22 -6.85
C VAL A 21 15.73 1.23 -7.31
N VAL A 22 15.22 2.21 -6.58
CA VAL A 22 15.42 3.65 -6.83
C VAL A 22 15.96 4.28 -5.54
N PRO A 23 17.01 5.15 -5.60
CA PRO A 23 17.64 5.73 -4.42
C PRO A 23 16.81 6.89 -3.81
N TYR A 24 15.53 6.64 -3.51
CA TYR A 24 14.67 7.60 -2.82
C TYR A 24 14.80 7.44 -1.31
N HIS A 25 15.89 7.95 -0.74
CA HIS A 25 16.22 7.78 0.67
C HIS A 25 15.10 8.32 1.58
N GLU A 26 14.72 9.58 1.41
CA GLU A 26 13.69 10.24 2.22
C GLU A 26 12.31 9.60 2.05
N TYR A 27 11.92 9.26 0.82
CA TYR A 27 10.64 8.62 0.54
C TYR A 27 10.56 7.22 1.15
N THR A 28 11.62 6.41 0.99
CA THR A 28 11.64 5.03 1.49
C THR A 28 11.69 5.01 3.02
N THR A 29 12.43 5.94 3.64
CA THR A 29 12.40 6.14 5.10
C THR A 29 11.00 6.54 5.57
N ALA A 30 10.36 7.54 4.94
CA ALA A 30 9.03 7.97 5.32
C ALA A 30 7.98 6.85 5.15
N LYS A 31 7.99 6.13 4.02
CA LYS A 31 7.04 5.05 3.76
C LYS A 31 7.26 3.82 4.64
N SER A 32 8.50 3.48 4.99
CA SER A 32 8.78 2.37 5.91
C SER A 32 8.30 2.65 7.33
N SER A 33 8.28 3.92 7.77
CA SER A 33 7.74 4.32 9.07
C SER A 33 6.26 3.96 9.25
N LEU A 34 5.49 3.90 8.15
CA LEU A 34 4.09 3.52 8.16
C LEU A 34 3.89 2.09 8.70
N ILE A 35 4.87 1.19 8.54
CA ILE A 35 4.78 -0.17 9.09
C ILE A 35 4.76 -0.14 10.62
N GLY A 36 5.69 0.59 11.22
CA GLY A 36 5.77 0.74 12.68
C GLY A 36 4.56 1.49 13.23
N PHE A 37 4.20 2.61 12.60
CA PHE A 37 3.03 3.39 12.97
C PHE A 37 1.74 2.55 12.94
N THR A 38 1.49 1.83 11.83
CA THR A 38 0.30 0.99 11.66
C THR A 38 0.22 -0.10 12.73
N ARG A 39 1.35 -0.74 13.07
CA ARG A 39 1.40 -1.75 14.14
C ARG A 39 1.05 -1.17 15.51
N ASN A 40 1.60 -0.01 15.86
CA ASN A 40 1.31 0.64 17.15
C ASN A 40 -0.17 1.00 17.26
N ILE A 41 -0.74 1.67 16.25
CA ILE A 41 -2.16 2.06 16.30
C ILE A 41 -3.09 0.83 16.25
N ALA A 42 -2.72 -0.25 15.57
CA ALA A 42 -3.49 -1.50 15.59
C ALA A 42 -3.54 -2.08 17.01
N ALA A 43 -2.39 -2.12 17.70
CA ALA A 43 -2.30 -2.61 19.07
C ALA A 43 -3.09 -1.74 20.06
N GLU A 44 -3.00 -0.41 19.93
CA GLU A 44 -3.69 0.52 20.82
C GLU A 44 -5.20 0.53 20.58
N LEU A 45 -5.63 0.54 19.32
CA LEU A 45 -7.01 0.82 18.94
C LEU A 45 -7.85 -0.44 18.69
N GLY A 46 -7.23 -1.62 18.56
CA GLY A 46 -7.91 -2.89 18.31
C GLY A 46 -8.96 -3.23 19.36
N GLN A 47 -8.71 -2.89 20.64
CA GLN A 47 -9.68 -3.05 21.74
C GLN A 47 -10.99 -2.26 21.53
N TYR A 48 -10.97 -1.24 20.68
CA TYR A 48 -12.14 -0.44 20.30
C TYR A 48 -12.75 -0.89 18.97
N GLY A 49 -12.41 -2.06 18.45
CA GLY A 49 -12.92 -2.56 17.17
C GLY A 49 -12.39 -1.80 15.95
N ILE A 50 -11.26 -1.10 16.09
CA ILE A 50 -10.65 -0.34 15.00
C ILE A 50 -9.50 -1.16 14.40
N LYS A 51 -9.59 -1.44 13.12
CA LYS A 51 -8.55 -2.14 12.36
C LYS A 51 -7.60 -1.13 11.72
N ALA A 52 -6.31 -1.43 11.72
CA ALA A 52 -5.31 -0.64 11.01
C ALA A 52 -4.44 -1.55 10.14
N ASN A 53 -4.33 -1.22 8.86
CA ASN A 53 -3.56 -1.97 7.87
C ASN A 53 -2.74 -1.04 6.98
N VAL A 54 -1.75 -1.61 6.31
CA VAL A 54 -0.94 -0.92 5.29
C VAL A 54 -1.02 -1.70 3.99
N VAL A 55 -1.36 -1.02 2.90
CA VAL A 55 -1.38 -1.60 1.55
C VAL A 55 -0.21 -1.02 0.78
N SER A 56 0.67 -1.89 0.29
CA SER A 56 1.85 -1.49 -0.48
C SER A 56 1.71 -1.97 -1.92
N GLY A 57 1.87 -1.04 -2.87
CA GLY A 57 1.98 -1.32 -4.29
C GLY A 57 3.39 -1.06 -4.82
N GLY A 58 3.66 -1.52 -6.04
CA GLY A 58 4.79 -1.07 -6.84
C GLY A 58 4.49 0.23 -7.57
N LEU A 59 5.16 0.45 -8.71
CA LEU A 59 4.77 1.50 -9.64
C LEU A 59 3.46 1.12 -10.33
N LEU A 60 2.42 1.93 -10.15
CA LEU A 60 1.09 1.68 -10.72
C LEU A 60 0.97 2.27 -12.12
N LYS A 61 0.28 1.57 -13.04
CA LYS A 61 -0.08 2.13 -14.36
C LYS A 61 -1.04 3.32 -14.22
N THR A 62 -0.92 4.27 -15.15
CA THR A 62 -1.88 5.39 -15.35
C THR A 62 -2.21 6.19 -14.08
N THR A 63 -1.17 6.71 -13.42
CA THR A 63 -1.29 7.65 -12.29
C THR A 63 -0.49 8.92 -12.55
N ASP A 64 -0.75 9.99 -11.81
CA ASP A 64 0.07 11.21 -11.87
C ASP A 64 1.56 10.92 -11.56
N ALA A 65 1.81 10.02 -10.60
CA ALA A 65 3.16 9.61 -10.22
C ALA A 65 3.89 8.78 -11.29
N SER A 66 3.15 8.22 -12.24
CA SER A 66 3.68 7.43 -13.34
C SER A 66 3.55 8.11 -14.71
N ALA A 67 3.09 9.37 -14.76
CA ALA A 67 2.80 10.07 -16.01
C ALA A 67 4.04 10.27 -16.89
N ALA A 68 5.23 10.34 -16.27
CA ALA A 68 6.51 10.45 -16.97
C ALA A 68 7.21 9.09 -17.19
N THR A 69 6.61 7.98 -16.74
CA THR A 69 7.17 6.65 -16.92
C THR A 69 6.89 6.16 -18.34
N SER A 70 7.92 5.68 -19.05
CA SER A 70 7.77 5.16 -20.40
C SER A 70 7.16 3.75 -20.43
N ASP A 71 6.61 3.36 -21.57
CA ASP A 71 6.03 2.03 -21.77
C ASP A 71 7.08 0.92 -21.61
N GLU A 72 8.33 1.16 -22.03
CA GLU A 72 9.41 0.17 -21.89
C GLU A 72 9.73 -0.15 -20.41
N VAL A 73 9.59 0.85 -19.52
CA VAL A 73 9.75 0.62 -18.07
C VAL A 73 8.62 -0.24 -17.55
N PHE A 74 7.39 -0.02 -18.02
CA PHE A 74 6.25 -0.86 -17.64
C PHE A 74 6.37 -2.29 -18.19
N ASP A 75 6.86 -2.46 -19.41
CA ASP A 75 7.14 -3.78 -19.99
C ASP A 75 8.20 -4.53 -19.18
N LEU A 76 9.26 -3.84 -18.73
CA LEU A 76 10.27 -4.44 -17.86
C LEU A 76 9.68 -4.86 -16.50
N ILE A 77 8.84 -4.01 -15.89
CA ILE A 77 8.16 -4.35 -14.64
C ILE A 77 7.25 -5.58 -14.85
N GLU A 78 6.53 -5.65 -15.96
CA GLU A 78 5.68 -6.79 -16.30
C GLU A 78 6.51 -8.07 -16.43
N GLN A 79 7.61 -8.04 -17.18
CA GLN A 79 8.47 -9.20 -17.39
C GLN A 79 9.14 -9.70 -16.11
N THR A 80 9.47 -8.80 -15.18
CA THR A 80 10.16 -9.12 -13.91
C THR A 80 9.20 -9.43 -12.76
N THR A 81 7.92 -9.07 -12.89
CA THR A 81 6.88 -9.42 -11.91
C THR A 81 6.46 -10.87 -12.10
N PRO A 82 6.43 -11.72 -11.05
CA PRO A 82 6.06 -13.14 -11.18
C PRO A 82 4.69 -13.42 -11.80
N LEU A 83 3.74 -12.48 -11.65
CA LEU A 83 2.40 -12.57 -12.23
C LEU A 83 2.32 -12.06 -13.68
N HIS A 84 3.43 -11.58 -14.25
CA HIS A 84 3.48 -10.95 -15.57
C HIS A 84 2.40 -9.90 -15.77
N LYS A 85 2.20 -9.08 -14.75
CA LYS A 85 1.17 -8.03 -14.73
C LYS A 85 1.67 -6.85 -13.91
N VAL A 86 1.61 -5.65 -14.51
CA VAL A 86 1.80 -4.41 -13.75
C VAL A 86 0.55 -4.10 -12.91
N THR A 87 0.75 -3.74 -11.65
CA THR A 87 -0.33 -3.34 -10.76
C THR A 87 -1.04 -2.08 -11.27
N THR A 88 -2.37 -2.07 -11.19
CA THR A 88 -3.21 -0.91 -11.52
C THR A 88 -3.74 -0.24 -10.25
N PRO A 89 -4.22 1.01 -10.34
CA PRO A 89 -4.96 1.65 -9.24
C PRO A 89 -6.16 0.81 -8.77
N GLN A 90 -6.84 0.11 -9.70
CA GLN A 90 -7.98 -0.73 -9.37
C GLN A 90 -7.57 -1.95 -8.54
N ASP A 91 -6.40 -2.55 -8.79
CA ASP A 91 -5.89 -3.68 -8.00
C ASP A 91 -5.68 -3.26 -6.53
N VAL A 92 -5.10 -2.07 -6.31
CA VAL A 92 -4.92 -1.51 -4.96
C VAL A 92 -6.26 -1.14 -4.33
N ALA A 93 -7.17 -0.50 -5.08
CA ALA A 93 -8.50 -0.15 -4.60
C ALA A 93 -9.30 -1.38 -4.18
N ASN A 94 -9.20 -2.50 -4.92
CA ASN A 94 -9.84 -3.76 -4.58
C ASN A 94 -9.29 -4.34 -3.27
N MET A 95 -7.97 -4.27 -3.05
CA MET A 95 -7.37 -4.70 -1.78
C MET A 95 -7.84 -3.83 -0.60
N VAL A 96 -7.89 -2.50 -0.79
CA VAL A 96 -8.42 -1.58 0.22
C VAL A 96 -9.89 -1.91 0.51
N ALA A 97 -10.71 -2.11 -0.52
CA ALA A 97 -12.12 -2.49 -0.40
C ALA A 97 -12.30 -3.80 0.37
N PHE A 98 -11.46 -4.80 0.11
CA PHE A 98 -11.45 -6.05 0.87
C PHE A 98 -11.14 -5.82 2.35
N LEU A 99 -10.07 -5.09 2.66
CA LEU A 99 -9.65 -4.83 4.05
C LEU A 99 -10.68 -4.06 4.88
N VAL A 100 -11.47 -3.20 4.26
CA VAL A 100 -12.56 -2.47 4.94
C VAL A 100 -13.87 -3.25 4.98
N SER A 101 -13.99 -4.35 4.25
CA SER A 101 -15.20 -5.19 4.22
C SER A 101 -15.30 -6.10 5.43
N ASP A 102 -16.50 -6.67 5.62
CA ASP A 102 -16.76 -7.66 6.66
C ASP A 102 -16.00 -8.98 6.44
N GLN A 103 -15.53 -9.24 5.21
CA GLN A 103 -14.78 -10.47 4.86
C GLN A 103 -13.36 -10.49 5.45
N ALA A 104 -12.84 -9.34 5.87
CA ALA A 104 -11.52 -9.19 6.48
C ALA A 104 -11.58 -9.24 8.03
N ASN A 105 -12.48 -10.06 8.59
CA ASN A 105 -12.66 -10.29 10.04
C ASN A 105 -12.59 -11.78 10.38
#